data_AF-M9RB33-F1
#
_entry.id   AF-M9RB33-F1
#
_cell.length_a   1.000
_cell.length_b   1.000
_cell.length_c   1.000
_cell.angle_alpha   90.00
_cell.angle_beta   90.00
_cell.angle_gamma   90.00
#
_symmetry.space_group_name_H-M   'P 1'
#
loop_
_entity.id
_entity.type
_entity.pdbx_description
1 polymer ?
#
loop_
_entity_poly.entity_id
_entity_poly.type
_entity_poly.pdbx_seq_one_letter_code
_entity_poly.pdbx_strand_id
1 'polypeptide(L)'
;MQFTELIAKATRWGQEFDTYRKGGIGMDFRTPITFETGSLDLTGGLSVIHAATSASGATSEDTRGRMKLGLAYGLESGSNLNVGTFYDGIGSDYESRGANLSFDMKF
;
A
#
# COMPACT_ATOMS: atom_id res chain seq x y z
N MET A 1 0.60 -52.31 -15.73
CA MET A 1 1.45 -51.43 -14.88
C MET A 1 1.61 -50.07 -15.54
N GLN A 2 0.55 -49.25 -15.63
CA GLN A 2 0.62 -47.89 -16.22
C GLN A 2 -0.17 -46.84 -15.42
N PHE A 3 -1.00 -47.24 -14.45
CA PHE A 3 -1.79 -46.29 -13.65
C PHE A 3 -0.99 -45.68 -12.48
N THR A 4 0.00 -46.39 -11.93
CA THR A 4 0.82 -45.90 -10.81
C THR A 4 1.78 -44.78 -11.24
N GLU A 5 2.33 -44.85 -12.45
CA GLU A 5 3.18 -43.79 -12.99
C GLU A 5 2.40 -42.53 -13.37
N LEU A 6 1.13 -42.67 -13.78
CA LEU A 6 0.27 -41.53 -14.09
C LEU A 6 -0.06 -40.70 -12.85
N ILE A 7 -0.29 -41.36 -11.71
CA ILE A 7 -0.52 -40.70 -10.42
C ILE A 7 0.77 -40.05 -9.90
N ALA A 8 1.93 -40.71 -10.04
CA ALA A 8 3.21 -40.11 -9.67
C ALA A 8 3.57 -38.91 -10.55
N LYS A 9 3.23 -38.93 -11.86
CA LYS A 9 3.44 -37.81 -12.78
C LYS A 9 2.46 -36.67 -12.52
N ALA A 10 1.24 -36.95 -12.05
CA ALA A 10 0.27 -35.94 -11.63
C ALA A 10 0.66 -35.27 -10.30
N THR A 11 1.24 -36.01 -9.36
CA THR A 11 1.80 -35.46 -8.11
C THR A 11 3.08 -34.66 -8.34
N ARG A 12 3.78 -34.87 -9.47
CA ARG A 12 4.91 -34.03 -9.92
C ARG A 12 4.49 -32.66 -10.46
N TRP A 13 3.19 -32.45 -10.71
CA TRP A 13 2.56 -31.12 -10.80
C TRP A 13 2.07 -30.64 -9.43
N GLY A 14 2.74 -31.09 -8.37
CA GLY A 14 2.50 -30.70 -6.99
C GLY A 14 2.85 -29.23 -6.82
N GLN A 15 1.83 -28.40 -7.05
CA GLN A 15 1.56 -27.14 -6.37
C GLN A 15 2.84 -26.47 -5.86
N GLU A 16 3.55 -25.83 -6.77
CA GLU A 16 4.56 -24.86 -6.36
C GLU A 16 3.79 -23.70 -5.73
N PHE A 17 3.64 -23.77 -4.41
CA PHE A 17 2.97 -22.73 -3.66
C PHE A 17 3.85 -21.49 -3.72
N ASP A 18 3.51 -20.58 -4.63
CA ASP A 18 4.05 -19.23 -4.62
C ASP A 18 3.73 -18.61 -3.26
N THR A 19 4.73 -18.63 -2.39
CA THR A 19 4.56 -18.18 -1.01
C THR A 19 4.82 -16.68 -1.01
N TYR A 20 3.73 -15.91 -0.93
CA TYR A 20 3.78 -14.46 -0.82
C TYR A 20 3.72 -14.03 0.65
N ARG A 21 4.80 -13.41 1.14
CA ARG A 21 4.86 -12.83 2.49
C ARG A 21 5.07 -11.33 2.38
N LYS A 22 4.16 -10.55 2.94
CA LYS A 22 4.28 -9.09 3.01
C LYS A 22 4.14 -8.63 4.45
N GLY A 23 5.09 -7.83 4.91
CA GLY A 23 5.05 -7.13 6.18
C GLY A 23 5.39 -5.65 5.99
N GLY A 24 5.06 -4.82 6.96
CA GLY A 24 5.47 -3.43 6.93
C GLY A 24 5.40 -2.77 8.30
N ILE A 25 6.28 -1.82 8.51
CA ILE A 25 6.27 -0.92 9.66
C ILE A 25 6.08 0.50 9.16
N GLY A 26 5.39 1.34 9.91
CA GLY A 26 5.16 2.72 9.50
C GLY A 26 4.80 3.63 10.65
N MET A 27 5.01 4.91 10.42
CA MET A 27 4.68 5.99 11.32
C MET A 27 3.83 7.01 10.56
N ASP A 28 2.68 7.34 11.14
CA ASP A 28 1.78 8.36 10.64
C ASP A 28 1.74 9.52 11.63
N PHE A 29 1.69 10.75 11.11
CA PHE A 29 1.48 11.95 11.89
C PHE A 29 0.24 12.71 11.40
N ARG A 30 -0.41 13.38 12.34
CA ARG A 30 -1.56 14.26 12.11
C ARG A 30 -1.38 15.54 12.91
N THR A 31 -1.55 16.67 12.23
CA THR A 31 -1.53 17.99 12.84
C THR A 31 -2.87 18.68 12.53
N PRO A 32 -3.80 18.68 13.49
CA PRO A 32 -5.05 19.42 13.35
C PRO A 32 -4.80 20.91 13.61
N ILE A 33 -5.36 21.76 12.76
CA ILE A 33 -5.30 23.22 12.84
C ILE A 33 -6.72 23.75 12.72
N THR A 34 -7.20 24.44 13.75
CA THR A 34 -8.57 25.00 13.77
C THR A 34 -8.52 26.50 13.52
N PHE A 35 -9.43 27.00 12.68
CA PHE A 35 -9.64 28.41 12.39
C PHE A 35 -11.09 28.79 12.69
N GLU A 36 -11.41 30.09 12.70
CA GLU A 36 -12.80 30.54 12.90
C GLU A 36 -13.74 30.07 11.78
N THR A 37 -13.22 29.88 10.56
CA THR A 37 -14.00 29.52 9.37
C THR A 37 -13.99 28.03 9.01
N GLY A 38 -13.33 27.19 9.81
CA GLY A 38 -13.21 25.76 9.53
C GLY A 38 -12.04 25.06 10.22
N SER A 39 -11.75 23.83 9.78
CA SER A 39 -10.65 23.03 10.30
C SER A 39 -9.74 22.54 9.16
N LEU A 40 -8.47 22.33 9.47
CA LEU A 40 -7.47 21.82 8.55
C LEU A 40 -6.66 20.71 9.24
N ASP A 41 -6.73 19.51 8.69
CA ASP A 41 -5.90 18.38 9.12
C ASP A 41 -4.76 18.19 8.12
N LEU A 42 -3.53 18.47 8.55
CA LEU A 42 -2.33 18.07 7.83
C LEU A 42 -1.94 16.67 8.28
N THR A 43 -1.82 15.75 7.32
CA THR A 43 -1.42 14.37 7.56
C THR A 43 -0.18 14.02 6.77
N GLY A 44 0.63 13.13 7.32
CA GLY A 44 1.69 12.51 6.57
C GLY A 44 2.07 11.19 7.20
N GLY A 45 2.87 10.43 6.47
CA GLY A 45 3.34 9.15 6.97
C GLY A 45 4.47 8.60 6.15
N LEU A 46 5.30 7.81 6.82
CA LEU A 46 6.40 7.08 6.23
C LEU A 46 6.27 5.62 6.65
N SER A 47 6.34 4.72 5.68
CA SER A 47 6.32 3.28 5.94
C SER A 47 7.38 2.56 5.12
N VAL A 48 7.86 1.45 5.66
CA VAL A 48 8.72 0.50 4.96
C VAL A 48 7.92 -0.78 4.81
N ILE A 49 7.84 -1.25 3.58
CA ILE A 49 7.10 -2.45 3.18
C ILE A 49 8.14 -3.45 2.70
N HIS A 50 8.19 -4.61 3.33
CA HIS A 50 9.02 -5.73 2.91
C HIS A 50 8.12 -6.84 2.36
N ALA A 51 8.41 -7.29 1.15
CA ALA A 51 7.70 -8.35 0.47
C ALA A 51 8.70 -9.39 -0.02
N ALA A 52 8.45 -10.66 0.29
CA ALA A 52 9.21 -11.78 -0.24
C ALA A 52 8.24 -12.67 -1.03
N THR A 53 8.62 -12.99 -2.26
CA THR A 53 7.90 -13.92 -3.14
C THR A 53 8.84 -15.04 -3.52
N SER A 54 8.44 -16.28 -3.25
CA SER A 54 9.19 -17.47 -3.63
C SER A 54 8.40 -18.22 -4.71
N ALA A 55 8.98 -18.37 -5.90
CA ALA A 55 8.39 -19.08 -7.03
C ALA A 55 9.48 -19.91 -7.72
N SER A 56 9.24 -21.20 -8.00
CA SER A 56 10.10 -21.99 -8.89
C SER A 56 11.60 -22.04 -8.60
N GLY A 57 11.99 -21.97 -7.33
CA GLY A 57 13.40 -21.94 -6.91
C GLY A 57 14.07 -20.56 -7.02
N ALA A 58 13.32 -19.52 -7.40
CA ALA A 58 13.73 -18.13 -7.30
C ALA A 58 13.02 -17.45 -6.12
N THR A 59 13.79 -16.76 -5.29
CA THR A 59 13.27 -15.89 -4.22
C THR A 59 13.51 -14.45 -4.64
N SER A 60 12.44 -13.67 -4.75
CA SER A 60 12.50 -12.23 -4.97
C SER A 60 12.14 -11.53 -3.67
N GLU A 61 13.08 -10.74 -3.15
CA GLU A 61 12.87 -9.89 -1.98
C GLU A 61 12.77 -8.44 -2.45
N ASP A 62 11.69 -7.76 -2.08
CA ASP A 62 11.43 -6.36 -2.37
C ASP A 62 11.26 -5.61 -1.05
N THR A 63 12.11 -4.61 -0.82
CA THR A 63 11.96 -3.68 0.30
C THR A 63 11.76 -2.30 -0.26
N ARG A 64 10.60 -1.70 -0.02
CA ARG A 64 10.29 -0.36 -0.49
C ARG A 64 9.81 0.54 0.62
N GLY A 65 10.34 1.75 0.64
CA GLY A 65 9.80 2.85 1.42
C GLY A 65 8.65 3.52 0.68
N ARG A 66 7.62 3.88 1.45
CA ARG A 66 6.46 4.64 1.00
C ARG A 66 6.29 5.86 1.88
N MET A 67 6.16 7.03 1.26
CA MET A 67 5.80 8.29 1.89
C MET A 67 4.41 8.71 1.41
N LYS A 68 3.62 9.29 2.31
CA LYS A 68 2.33 9.92 1.99
C LYS A 68 2.25 11.29 2.67
N LEU A 69 1.60 12.23 1.99
CA LEU A 69 1.27 13.54 2.51
C LEU A 69 -0.18 13.84 2.14
N GLY A 70 -0.93 14.43 3.06
CA GLY A 70 -2.35 14.72 2.87
C GLY A 70 -2.77 15.97 3.60
N LEU A 71 -3.78 16.64 3.07
CA LEU A 71 -4.39 17.84 3.58
C LEU A 71 -5.91 17.67 3.49
N ALA A 72 -6.60 17.82 4.61
CA ALA A 72 -8.06 17.78 4.67
C ALA A 72 -8.58 19.09 5.27
N TYR A 73 -9.44 19.81 4.53
CA TYR A 73 -10.05 21.05 4.96
C TYR A 73 -11.55 20.86 5.17
N GLY A 74 -12.00 21.05 6.41
CA GLY A 74 -13.40 21.07 6.79
C GLY A 74 -13.94 22.50 6.75
N LEU A 75 -14.99 22.70 5.95
CA LEU A 75 -15.74 23.97 5.90
C LEU A 75 -16.79 23.99 7.01
N GLU A 76 -17.16 25.18 7.48
CA GLU A 76 -18.22 25.37 8.49
C GLU A 76 -19.59 24.82 8.02
N SER A 77 -19.82 24.77 6.70
CA SER A 77 -20.98 24.12 6.08
C SER A 77 -21.01 22.59 6.23
N GLY A 78 -20.00 21.98 6.86
CA GLY A 78 -19.87 20.53 7.01
C GLY A 78 -19.30 19.80 5.78
N SER A 79 -19.04 20.55 4.70
CA SER A 79 -18.37 20.05 3.49
C SER A 79 -16.87 19.84 3.74
N ASN A 80 -16.24 18.88 3.06
CA ASN A 80 -14.83 18.55 3.23
C ASN A 80 -14.09 18.49 1.90
N LEU A 81 -12.92 19.14 1.85
CA LEU A 81 -11.97 19.04 0.74
C LEU A 81 -10.76 18.23 1.20
N ASN A 82 -10.37 17.21 0.44
CA ASN A 82 -9.22 16.36 0.74
C ASN A 82 -8.27 16.35 -0.46
N VAL A 83 -7.00 16.59 -0.20
CA VAL A 83 -5.91 16.52 -1.18
C VAL A 83 -4.84 15.61 -0.61
N GLY A 84 -4.28 14.73 -1.42
CA GLY A 84 -3.23 13.83 -0.96
C GLY A 84 -2.29 13.46 -2.08
N THR A 85 -1.07 13.10 -1.69
CA THR A 85 -0.04 12.58 -2.58
C THR A 85 0.69 11.44 -1.88
N PHE A 86 1.17 10.49 -2.67
CA PHE A 86 2.02 9.43 -2.17
C PHE A 86 3.14 9.14 -3.15
N TYR A 87 4.24 8.66 -2.58
CA TYR A 87 5.40 8.16 -3.29
C TYR A 87 5.78 6.82 -2.67
N ASP A 88 5.79 5.76 -3.48
CA ASP A 88 6.10 4.39 -3.10
C ASP A 88 7.19 3.85 -4.02
N GLY A 89 8.29 3.35 -3.47
CA GLY A 89 9.44 2.93 -4.28
C GLY A 89 10.79 3.45 -3.82
N ILE A 90 10.86 4.03 -2.62
CA ILE A 90 12.15 4.43 -2.05
C ILE A 90 12.97 3.16 -1.79
N GLY A 91 14.06 2.97 -2.53
CA GLY A 91 15.00 1.85 -2.34
C GLY A 91 14.64 0.54 -3.04
N SER A 92 13.72 0.57 -4.01
CA SER A 92 13.29 -0.57 -4.82
C SER A 92 13.37 -0.23 -6.32
N ASP A 93 13.46 -1.23 -7.19
CA ASP A 93 13.31 -1.07 -8.64
C ASP A 93 11.87 -0.72 -9.06
N TYR A 94 10.92 -0.77 -8.12
CA TYR A 94 9.53 -0.37 -8.29
C TYR A 94 9.31 1.09 -7.86
N GLU A 95 8.79 1.93 -8.75
CA GLU A 95 8.44 3.33 -8.46
C GLU A 95 6.98 3.65 -8.82
N SER A 96 6.21 4.12 -7.85
CA SER A 96 4.81 4.49 -7.97
C SER A 96 4.55 5.81 -7.24
N ARG A 97 3.97 6.77 -7.96
CA ARG A 97 3.60 8.08 -7.43
C ARG A 97 2.16 8.38 -7.81
N GLY A 98 1.41 9.02 -6.93
CA GLY A 98 0.03 9.36 -7.22
C GLY A 98 -0.46 10.52 -6.38
N ALA A 99 -1.49 11.18 -6.89
CA ALA A 99 -2.21 12.23 -6.18
C ALA A 99 -3.70 11.87 -6.11
N ASN A 100 -4.36 12.31 -5.05
CA ASN A 100 -5.80 12.20 -4.88
C ASN A 100 -6.38 13.58 -4.54
N LEU A 101 -7.59 13.81 -5.03
CA LEU A 101 -8.39 15.00 -4.76
C LEU A 101 -9.83 14.52 -4.58
N SER A 102 -10.43 14.82 -3.44
CA SER A 102 -11.80 14.46 -3.11
C SER A 102 -12.51 15.65 -2.50
N PHE A 103 -13.74 15.91 -2.95
CA PHE A 103 -14.60 16.92 -2.38
C PHE A 103 -15.93 16.27 -1.97
N ASP A 104 -16.27 16.39 -0.70
CA ASP A 104 -17.51 15.92 -0.10
C ASP A 104 -18.36 17.14 0.25
N MET A 105 -19.52 17.26 -0.38
CA MET A 105 -20.43 18.38 -0.16
C MET A 105 -21.63 17.91 0.65
N LYS A 106 -21.96 18.66 1.70
CA LYS A 106 -23.16 18.44 2.51
C LYS A 106 -24.17 19.54 2.25
N PHE A 107 -25.44 19.15 2.13
CA PHE A 107 -26.59 20.01 1.87
C PHE A 107 -27.52 20.03 3.08
#